data_AF-A0A7V1HUS0-F1
#
_entry.id   AF-A0A7V1HUS0-F1
#
_cell.length_a   1.000
_cell.length_b   1.000
_cell.length_c   1.000
_cell.angle_alpha   90.00
_cell.angle_beta   90.00
_cell.angle_gamma   90.00
#
_symmetry.space_group_name_H-M   'P 1'
#
loop_
_entity.id
_entity.type
_entity.pdbx_description
1 polymer ?
#
loop_
_entity_poly.entity_id
_entity_poly.type
_entity_poly.pdbx_seq_one_letter_code
_entity_poly.pdbx_strand_id
1 'polypeptide(L)'
;MADKSQVRGDAIIMLFSAAIFAYFGFTLSNISYPPVLFAIMIWSLRFGAIAFGISGLLALAGTPFAVWLYSISAVLTSLAFIVVGIWHVVDPAIRQNALFTGLIFLAFGLFNGQGAWRSFVARPRSNDSPHDPVDGN
;
A
#
# COMPACT_ATOMS: atom_id res chain seq x y z
N MET A 1 -10.42 -2.10 22.33
CA MET A 1 -10.81 -3.04 21.24
C MET A 1 -11.21 -2.19 20.05
N ALA A 2 -10.59 -2.37 18.89
CA ALA A 2 -10.98 -1.61 17.69
C ALA A 2 -12.46 -1.92 17.36
N ASP A 3 -13.22 -0.89 16.97
CA ASP A 3 -14.60 -1.08 16.55
C ASP A 3 -14.64 -2.04 15.36
N LYS A 4 -15.51 -3.07 15.41
CA LYS A 4 -15.63 -4.10 14.37
C LYS A 4 -15.97 -3.49 13.01
N SER A 5 -16.63 -2.33 13.01
CA SER A 5 -16.93 -1.55 11.80
C SER A 5 -15.65 -1.02 11.12
N GLN A 6 -14.71 -0.51 11.91
CA GLN A 6 -13.45 0.06 11.46
C GLN A 6 -12.50 -1.02 10.92
N VAL A 7 -12.40 -2.16 11.62
CA VAL A 7 -11.58 -3.31 11.17
C VAL A 7 -12.06 -3.85 9.82
N ARG A 8 -13.38 -3.91 9.60
CA ARG A 8 -13.96 -4.31 8.32
C ARG A 8 -13.67 -3.29 7.21
N GLY A 9 -13.77 -2.00 7.50
CA GLY A 9 -13.45 -0.93 6.54
C GLY A 9 -12.00 -1.00 6.07
N ASP A 10 -11.06 -1.15 7.00
CA ASP A 10 -9.64 -1.25 6.70
C ASP A 10 -9.32 -2.51 5.88
N ALA A 11 -9.91 -3.66 6.24
CA ALA A 11 -9.74 -4.89 5.49
C ALA A 11 -10.23 -4.77 4.03
N ILE A 12 -11.37 -4.11 3.81
CA ILE A 12 -11.91 -3.88 2.46
C ILE A 12 -10.95 -3.03 1.63
N ILE A 13 -10.39 -1.97 2.20
CA ILE A 13 -9.43 -1.10 1.50
C ILE A 13 -8.16 -1.88 1.12
N MET A 14 -7.65 -2.72 2.03
CA MET A 14 -6.48 -3.56 1.78
C MET A 14 -6.75 -4.57 0.65
N LEU A 15 -7.88 -5.27 0.69
CA LEU A 15 -8.26 -6.26 -0.33
C LEU A 15 -8.55 -5.60 -1.69
N PHE A 16 -9.18 -4.43 -1.70
CA PHE A 16 -9.41 -3.66 -2.92
C PHE A 16 -8.09 -3.19 -3.56
N SER A 17 -7.16 -2.70 -2.74
CA SER A 17 -5.81 -2.34 -3.19
C SER A 17 -5.09 -3.57 -3.78
N ALA A 18 -5.23 -4.72 -3.14
CA ALA A 18 -4.68 -5.99 -3.63
C ALA A 18 -5.25 -6.37 -5.01
N ALA A 19 -6.57 -6.25 -5.20
CA ALA A 19 -7.24 -6.59 -6.45
C ALA A 19 -6.80 -5.67 -7.61
N ILE A 20 -6.71 -4.36 -7.37
CA ILE A 20 -6.20 -3.40 -8.36
C ILE A 20 -4.77 -3.76 -8.77
N PHE A 21 -3.92 -4.01 -7.77
CA PHE A 21 -2.51 -4.32 -8.01
C PHE A 21 -2.31 -5.65 -8.73
N ALA A 22 -3.11 -6.67 -8.39
CA ALA A 22 -3.11 -7.93 -9.11
C ALA A 22 -3.51 -7.71 -10.57
N TYR A 23 -4.59 -6.98 -10.82
CA TYR A 23 -5.05 -6.68 -12.18
C TYR A 23 -3.92 -6.05 -13.01
N PHE A 24 -3.32 -4.95 -12.54
CA PHE A 24 -2.23 -4.30 -13.30
C PHE A 24 -0.96 -5.15 -13.35
N GLY A 25 -0.55 -5.78 -12.25
CA GLY A 25 0.69 -6.57 -12.17
C GLY A 25 0.70 -7.85 -12.98
N PHE A 26 -0.47 -8.44 -13.25
CA PHE A 26 -0.60 -9.64 -14.10
C PHE A 26 -1.06 -9.33 -15.53
N THR A 27 -1.78 -8.22 -15.76
CA THR A 27 -2.18 -7.82 -17.12
C THR A 27 -1.03 -7.17 -17.89
N LEU A 28 -0.19 -6.36 -17.23
CA LEU A 28 0.93 -5.65 -17.87
C LEU A 28 2.13 -6.56 -18.20
N SER A 29 2.15 -7.81 -17.72
CA SER A 29 3.22 -8.76 -18.01
C SER A 29 3.25 -9.32 -19.44
N ASN A 30 2.24 -9.02 -20.26
CA ASN A 30 2.21 -9.42 -21.67
C ASN A 30 3.02 -8.46 -22.59
N ILE A 31 3.67 -7.44 -22.04
CA ILE A 31 4.47 -6.48 -22.80
C ILE A 31 5.92 -6.99 -22.88
N SER A 32 6.35 -7.35 -24.09
CA SER A 32 7.67 -7.94 -24.37
C SER A 32 8.82 -7.00 -23.99
N TYR A 33 9.70 -7.50 -23.13
CA TYR A 33 10.94 -6.88 -22.65
C TYR A 33 10.84 -5.42 -22.23
N PRO A 34 10.28 -5.18 -21.04
CA PRO A 34 10.34 -3.85 -20.48
C PRO A 34 11.77 -3.48 -20.07
N PRO A 35 12.15 -2.19 -20.16
CA PRO A 35 13.33 -1.68 -19.47
C PRO A 35 13.32 -2.14 -18.01
N VAL A 36 14.50 -2.37 -17.40
CA VAL A 36 14.65 -2.89 -16.03
C VAL A 36 13.70 -2.20 -15.03
N LEU A 37 13.50 -0.88 -15.16
CA LEU A 37 12.59 -0.09 -14.31
C LEU A 37 11.12 -0.51 -14.42
N PHE A 38 10.65 -0.90 -15.62
CA PHE A 38 9.30 -1.40 -15.82
C PHE A 38 9.15 -2.86 -15.36
N ALA A 39 10.21 -3.66 -15.40
CA ALA A 39 10.22 -4.98 -14.74
C ALA A 39 10.12 -4.84 -13.22
N ILE A 40 10.90 -3.94 -12.61
CA ILE A 40 10.82 -3.60 -11.18
C ILE A 40 9.39 -3.20 -10.82
N MET A 41 8.75 -2.36 -11.64
CA MET A 41 7.37 -1.95 -11.46
C MET A 41 6.36 -3.11 -11.49
N ILE A 42 6.42 -4.00 -12.49
CA ILE A 42 5.54 -5.18 -12.56
C ILE A 42 5.69 -6.01 -11.28
N TRP A 43 6.93 -6.22 -10.84
CA TRP A 43 7.19 -6.96 -9.62
C TRP A 43 6.68 -6.23 -8.37
N SER A 44 6.83 -4.90 -8.28
CA SER A 44 6.24 -4.11 -7.19
C SER A 44 4.72 -4.22 -7.14
N LEU A 45 4.04 -4.21 -8.29
CA LEU A 45 2.59 -4.45 -8.37
C LEU A 45 2.23 -5.85 -7.84
N ARG A 46 2.95 -6.89 -8.26
CA ARG A 46 2.70 -8.27 -7.83
C ARG A 46 2.97 -8.48 -6.34
N PHE A 47 4.11 -8.00 -5.85
CA PHE A 47 4.45 -8.08 -4.42
C PHE A 47 3.48 -7.27 -3.57
N GLY A 48 3.09 -6.07 -4.02
CA GLY A 48 2.08 -5.26 -3.36
C GLY A 48 0.72 -5.98 -3.34
N ALA A 49 0.29 -6.59 -4.44
CA ALA A 49 -0.95 -7.36 -4.50
C ALA A 49 -0.99 -8.47 -3.46
N ILE A 50 0.08 -9.27 -3.38
CA ILE A 50 0.20 -10.37 -2.43
C ILE A 50 0.20 -9.83 -1.00
N ALA A 51 1.03 -8.83 -0.71
CA ALA A 51 1.17 -8.29 0.64
C ALA A 51 -0.12 -7.62 1.14
N PHE A 52 -0.79 -6.83 0.29
CA PHE A 52 -2.07 -6.21 0.63
C PHE A 52 -3.18 -7.25 0.79
N GLY A 53 -3.16 -8.33 0.00
CA GLY A 53 -4.08 -9.44 0.15
C GLY A 53 -3.90 -10.14 1.50
N ILE A 54 -2.66 -10.46 1.86
CA ILE A 54 -2.33 -11.05 3.17
C ILE A 54 -2.72 -10.11 4.31
N SER A 55 -2.40 -8.82 4.21
CA SER A 55 -2.82 -7.80 5.19
C SER A 55 -4.33 -7.74 5.36
N GLY A 56 -5.10 -7.75 4.27
CA GLY A 56 -6.56 -7.73 4.33
C GLY A 56 -7.14 -8.97 5.03
N LEU A 57 -6.61 -10.16 4.72
CA LEU A 57 -7.01 -11.40 5.40
C LEU A 57 -6.66 -11.37 6.91
N LEU A 58 -5.47 -10.88 7.25
CA LEU A 58 -5.02 -10.72 8.63
C LEU A 58 -5.85 -9.69 9.40
N ALA A 59 -6.34 -8.64 8.72
CA ALA A 59 -7.23 -7.64 9.30
C ALA A 59 -8.61 -8.25 9.61
N LEU A 60 -9.15 -9.09 8.71
CA LEU A 60 -10.39 -9.84 8.96
C LEU A 60 -10.26 -10.81 10.14
N ALA A 61 -9.07 -11.38 10.34
CA ALA A 61 -8.74 -12.21 11.50
C ALA A 61 -8.53 -11.40 12.80
N GLY A 62 -8.59 -10.07 12.74
CA GLY A 62 -8.45 -9.19 13.91
C GLY A 62 -7.02 -9.04 14.42
N THR A 63 -6.01 -9.35 13.60
CA THR A 63 -4.61 -9.31 14.02
C THR A 63 -4.01 -7.91 13.88
N PRO A 64 -3.25 -7.40 14.87
CA PRO A 64 -2.60 -6.09 14.79
C PRO A 64 -1.45 -6.06 13.77
N PHE A 65 -0.94 -7.24 13.38
CA PHE A 65 0.13 -7.38 12.38
C PHE A 65 -0.33 -6.93 10.98
N ALA A 66 -1.63 -6.99 10.68
CA ALA A 66 -2.22 -6.60 9.40
C ALA A 66 -1.83 -5.16 8.99
N VAL A 67 -1.96 -4.22 9.92
CA VAL A 67 -1.70 -2.79 9.71
C VAL A 67 -0.21 -2.54 9.48
N TRP A 68 0.65 -3.26 10.21
CA TRP A 68 2.10 -3.18 10.04
C TRP A 68 2.55 -3.66 8.66
N LEU A 69 2.09 -4.84 8.27
CA LEU A 69 2.40 -5.40 6.95
C LEU A 69 1.89 -4.48 5.83
N TYR A 70 0.66 -3.96 5.97
CA TYR A 70 0.09 -3.04 4.99
C TYR A 70 0.92 -1.77 4.86
N SER A 71 1.32 -1.18 5.99
CA SER A 71 2.08 0.07 6.02
C SER A 71 3.45 -0.08 5.36
N ILE A 72 4.20 -1.14 5.69
CA ILE A 72 5.53 -1.38 5.11
C ILE A 72 5.40 -1.61 3.61
N SER A 73 4.49 -2.49 3.19
CA SER A 73 4.28 -2.80 1.78
C SER A 73 3.80 -1.60 0.99
N ALA A 74 2.95 -0.75 1.58
CA ALA A 74 2.47 0.48 0.95
C ALA A 74 3.60 1.50 0.77
N VAL A 75 4.50 1.66 1.75
CA VAL A 75 5.68 2.53 1.62
C VAL A 75 6.62 2.03 0.53
N LEU A 76 6.98 0.74 0.55
CA LEU A 76 7.89 0.17 -0.44
C LEU A 76 7.32 0.29 -1.86
N THR A 77 6.03 0.02 -2.02
CA THR A 77 5.38 0.17 -3.33
C THR A 77 5.28 1.64 -3.75
N SER A 78 4.98 2.54 -2.80
CA SER A 78 4.92 3.98 -3.06
C SER A 78 6.24 4.51 -3.59
N LEU A 79 7.35 4.15 -2.95
CA LEU A 79 8.70 4.53 -3.40
C LEU A 79 9.01 3.99 -4.79
N ALA A 80 8.71 2.72 -5.06
CA ALA A 80 8.93 2.12 -6.38
C ALA A 80 8.16 2.88 -7.47
N PHE A 81 6.90 3.22 -7.24
CA PHE A 81 6.08 3.94 -8.23
C PHE A 81 6.47 5.40 -8.39
N ILE A 82 6.89 6.09 -7.34
CA ILE A 82 7.38 7.47 -7.46
C ILE A 82 8.65 7.50 -8.31
N VAL A 83 9.62 6.60 -8.05
CA VAL A 83 10.87 6.54 -8.81
C VAL A 83 10.59 6.24 -10.29
N VAL A 84 9.77 5.23 -10.58
CA VAL A 84 9.41 4.86 -11.96
C VAL A 84 8.61 5.96 -12.64
N GLY A 85 7.68 6.60 -11.93
CA GLY A 85 6.86 7.71 -12.43
C GLY A 85 7.70 8.94 -12.80
N ILE A 86 8.61 9.37 -11.92
CA ILE A 86 9.54 10.47 -12.20
C ILE A 86 10.40 10.14 -13.42
N TRP A 87 10.95 8.93 -13.49
CA TRP A 87 11.77 8.51 -14.64
C TRP A 87 10.99 8.60 -15.96
N HIS A 88 9.74 8.11 -15.98
CA HIS A 88 8.87 8.14 -17.16
C HIS A 88 8.52 9.55 -17.63
N VAL A 89 8.43 10.52 -16.71
CA VAL A 89 8.17 11.92 -17.03
C VAL A 89 9.43 12.64 -17.50
N VAL A 90 10.57 12.35 -16.89
CA VAL A 90 11.83 13.05 -17.16
C VAL A 90 12.47 12.59 -18.47
N ASP A 91 12.42 11.30 -18.80
CA ASP A 91 13.06 10.75 -20.01
C ASP A 91 12.33 11.19 -21.30
N PRO A 92 12.96 12.04 -22.14
CA PRO A 92 12.35 12.53 -23.37
C PRO A 92 12.10 11.43 -24.42
N ALA A 93 12.83 10.30 -24.36
CA ALA A 93 12.65 9.20 -25.31
C ALA A 93 11.34 8.43 -25.09
N ILE A 94 10.79 8.49 -23.89
CA ILE A 94 9.60 7.72 -23.46
C ILE A 94 8.36 8.64 -23.31
N ARG A 95 8.58 9.96 -23.27
CA ARG A 95 7.61 10.97 -22.86
C ARG A 95 6.30 10.98 -23.67
N GLN A 96 6.31 10.64 -24.96
CA GLN A 96 5.11 10.73 -25.82
C GLN A 96 4.06 9.64 -25.57
N ASN A 97 4.46 8.43 -25.14
CA ASN A 97 3.54 7.33 -24.84
C ASN A 97 3.46 6.97 -23.34
N ALA A 98 4.38 7.50 -22.52
CA ALA A 98 4.53 7.09 -21.13
C ALA A 98 4.15 8.15 -20.10
N LEU A 99 3.76 9.36 -20.53
CA LEU A 99 3.33 10.44 -19.64
C LEU A 99 2.10 10.05 -18.81
N PHE A 100 1.07 9.51 -19.45
CA PHE A 100 -0.15 9.06 -18.77
C PHE A 100 0.14 7.92 -17.79
N THR A 101 0.97 6.96 -18.22
CA THR A 101 1.44 5.83 -17.40
C THR A 101 2.24 6.30 -16.18
N GLY A 102 3.15 7.26 -16.35
CA GLY A 102 3.92 7.87 -15.26
C GLY A 102 3.05 8.63 -14.27
N LEU A 103 2.03 9.35 -14.74
CA LEU A 103 1.06 10.05 -13.88
C LEU A 103 0.20 9.07 -13.06
N ILE A 104 -0.24 7.96 -13.66
CA ILE A 104 -0.95 6.89 -12.94
C ILE A 104 -0.06 6.32 -11.82
N PHE A 105 1.23 6.11 -12.07
CA PHE A 105 2.13 5.60 -11.03
C PHE A 105 2.36 6.60 -9.90
N LEU A 106 2.49 7.89 -10.21
CA LEU A 106 2.54 8.92 -9.18
C LEU A 106 1.26 8.93 -8.35
N ALA A 107 0.08 8.79 -8.97
CA ALA A 107 -1.18 8.70 -8.26
C ALA A 107 -1.24 7.46 -7.34
N PHE A 108 -0.82 6.29 -7.82
CA PHE A 108 -0.72 5.10 -6.98
C PHE A 108 0.30 5.26 -5.86
N GLY A 109 1.44 5.88 -6.14
CA GLY A 109 2.47 6.15 -5.15
C GLY A 109 1.93 7.00 -4.01
N LEU A 110 1.24 8.10 -4.35
CA LEU A 110 0.60 8.98 -3.37
C LEU A 110 -0.54 8.30 -2.61
N PHE A 111 -1.38 7.53 -3.30
CA PHE A 111 -2.47 6.78 -2.68
C PHE A 111 -1.96 5.80 -1.62
N ASN A 112 -0.92 5.02 -1.94
CA ASN A 112 -0.32 4.08 -1.00
C ASN A 112 0.43 4.79 0.12
N GLY A 113 1.13 5.90 -0.17
CA GLY A 113 1.76 6.73 0.85
C GLY A 113 0.75 7.29 1.85
N GLN A 114 -0.42 7.73 1.38
CA GLN A 114 -1.50 8.19 2.25
C GLN A 114 -2.08 7.04 3.11
N GLY A 115 -2.26 5.84 2.54
CA GLY A 115 -2.70 4.66 3.27
C GLY A 115 -1.73 4.24 4.39
N ALA A 116 -0.42 4.28 4.11
CA ALA A 116 0.62 4.05 5.11
C ALA A 116 0.60 5.12 6.20
N TRP A 117 0.54 6.40 5.83
CA TRP A 117 0.49 7.51 6.79
C TRP A 117 -0.70 7.41 7.76
N ARG A 118 -1.89 7.12 7.23
CA ARG A 118 -3.10 6.90 8.06
C ARG A 118 -2.92 5.75 9.04
N SER A 119 -2.29 4.67 8.59
CA SER A 119 -2.01 3.50 9.42
C SER A 119 -1.00 3.77 10.55
N PHE A 120 -0.06 4.71 10.34
CA PHE A 120 0.85 5.16 11.39
C PHE A 120 0.19 6.12 12.40
N VAL A 121 -0.61 7.07 11.92
CA VAL A 121 -1.25 8.11 12.77
C VAL A 121 -2.45 7.56 13.55
N ALA A 122 -3.19 6.59 13.00
CA ALA A 122 -4.36 6.01 13.65
C ALA A 122 -4.03 5.10 14.85
N ARG A 123 -2.76 4.97 15.25
CA ARG A 123 -2.41 4.27 16.49
C ARG A 123 -2.96 5.07 17.68
N PRO A 124 -3.86 4.49 18.50
CA PRO A 124 -4.15 5.08 19.79
C PRO A 124 -2.85 5.11 20.59
N ARG A 125 -2.58 6.22 21.27
CA ARG A 125 -1.60 6.25 22.36
C ARG A 125 -2.07 5.26 23.42
N SER A 126 -1.67 4.00 23.31
CA SER A 126 -2.01 2.97 24.31
C SER A 126 -1.13 3.09 25.56
N ASN A 127 -0.71 4.30 25.93
CA ASN A 127 0.16 4.56 27.08
C ASN A 127 -0.47 5.46 28.15
N ASP A 128 -1.72 5.87 27.97
CA ASP A 128 -2.50 6.48 29.05
C ASP A 128 -3.34 5.38 29.70
N SER A 129 -2.67 4.41 30.33
CA SER A 129 -3.30 3.66 31.41
C SER A 129 -3.60 4.68 32.52
N PRO A 130 -4.88 4.89 32.91
CA PRO A 130 -5.12 5.47 34.22
C PRO A 130 -4.54 4.47 35.20
N HIS A 131 -3.48 4.88 35.90
CA HIS A 131 -3.25 4.33 37.22
C HIS A 131 -4.50 4.68 38.01
N ASP A 132 -5.48 3.77 38.06
CA ASP A 132 -6.50 3.80 39.09
C ASP A 132 -5.72 3.69 40.41
N PRO A 133 -5.76 4.71 41.29
CA PRO A 133 -5.28 4.50 42.64
C PRO A 133 -6.12 3.38 43.24
N VAL A 134 -5.43 2.34 43.72
CA VAL A 134 -6.01 1.35 44.61
C VAL A 134 -6.35 2.10 45.89
N ASP A 135 -7.54 2.70 45.93
CA ASP A 135 -8.10 3.23 47.16
C ASP A 135 -8.41 2.03 48.05
N GLY A 136 -7.56 1.86 49.07
CA GLY A 136 -7.77 0.90 50.12
C GLY A 136 -9.02 1.26 50.93
N ASN A 137 -9.92 0.29 51.07
CA ASN A 137 -10.74 0.05 52.25
C ASN A 137 -11.30 -1.38 52.21
#